data_AF-A0A3R7BVF9-F1
#
_entry.id   AF-A0A3R7BVF9-F1
#
_cell.length_a   1.000
_cell.length_b   1.000
_cell.length_c   1.000
_cell.angle_alpha   90.00
_cell.angle_beta   90.00
_cell.angle_gamma   90.00
#
_symmetry.space_group_name_H-M   'P 1'
#
loop_
_entity.id
_entity.type
_entity.pdbx_description
1 polymer ?
#
loop_
_entity_poly.entity_id
_entity_poly.type
_entity_poly.pdbx_seq_one_letter_code
_entity_poly.pdbx_strand_id
1 'polypeptide(L)'
;MNSPLKSIRVVKVEERSRDAWLDMSLRQLREGEVRFYNVKDPVTGRWLFKVCPDEEMHRAIVKALKCPPGKTFAQLEGSTMLFQRSPKLEGLYYGVVSVSYIDESGRLRRNVVESLEEVPKAVRENFEIKTYEEAVGKKAPGKRLVVLCREGDEKAMITLFLLERAWPVSEIKPELALLSRKILTLVKRLERASIDDLYEKAEGEYGLSRETVDDLLSILEREEEIVRLGDGYVKSRS
;
A
#
# COMPACT_ATOMS: atom_id res chain seq x y z
N MET A 1 12.32 8.95 -12.87
CA MET A 1 11.49 7.71 -12.87
C MET A 1 10.20 8.01 -12.10
N ASN A 2 9.03 7.57 -12.58
CA ASN A 2 7.77 7.74 -11.84
C ASN A 2 7.80 6.85 -10.59
N SER A 3 7.62 7.44 -9.41
CA SER A 3 7.54 6.70 -8.14
C SER A 3 6.32 5.76 -8.16
N PRO A 4 6.43 4.50 -7.69
CA PRO A 4 5.30 3.57 -7.64
C PRO A 4 4.14 4.10 -6.79
N LEU A 5 4.43 4.99 -5.84
CA LEU A 5 3.44 5.70 -5.03
C LEU A 5 2.48 6.55 -5.87
N LYS A 6 2.96 7.20 -6.94
CA LYS A 6 2.11 8.02 -7.80
C LYS A 6 1.07 7.20 -8.57
N SER A 7 1.26 5.88 -8.63
CA SER A 7 0.36 4.95 -9.30
C SER A 7 -0.67 4.34 -8.35
N ILE A 8 -0.57 4.58 -7.03
CA ILE A 8 -1.59 4.17 -6.06
C ILE A 8 -2.81 5.07 -6.23
N ARG A 9 -3.95 4.46 -6.58
CA ARG A 9 -5.21 5.18 -6.75
C ARG A 9 -6.12 4.94 -5.55
N VAL A 10 -6.31 5.97 -4.73
CA VAL A 10 -7.22 5.97 -3.56
C VAL A 10 -8.48 6.78 -3.89
N VAL A 11 -9.65 6.13 -3.85
CA VAL A 11 -10.95 6.73 -4.19
C VAL A 11 -11.92 6.53 -3.02
N LYS A 12 -12.45 7.62 -2.47
CA LYS A 12 -13.55 7.57 -1.50
C LYS A 12 -14.80 7.04 -2.20
N VAL A 13 -15.43 6.02 -1.64
CA VAL A 13 -16.62 5.39 -2.23
C VAL A 13 -17.87 5.54 -1.38
N GLU A 14 -17.69 5.78 -0.08
CA GLU A 14 -18.81 5.97 0.85
C GLU A 14 -18.36 6.83 2.02
N GLU A 15 -19.28 7.63 2.56
CA GLU A 15 -19.12 8.40 3.78
C GLU A 15 -20.40 8.24 4.61
N ARG A 16 -20.23 7.97 5.90
CA ARG A 16 -21.32 7.85 6.86
C ARG A 16 -21.08 8.87 7.95
N SER A 17 -21.98 9.83 8.08
CA SER A 17 -21.94 10.84 9.15
C SER A 17 -22.06 10.25 10.55
N ARG A 18 -22.64 9.04 10.67
CA ARG A 18 -22.71 8.28 11.90
C ARG A 18 -22.63 6.78 11.63
N ASP A 19 -21.56 6.17 12.09
CA ASP A 19 -21.32 4.72 12.09
C ASP A 19 -20.49 4.36 13.32
N ALA A 20 -20.26 3.07 13.56
CA ALA A 20 -19.48 2.58 14.68
C ALA A 20 -18.23 1.81 14.24
N TRP A 21 -17.22 1.76 15.12
CA TRP A 21 -16.07 0.89 14.97
C TRP A 21 -15.57 0.38 16.32
N LEU A 22 -15.02 -0.84 16.31
CA LEU A 22 -14.32 -1.37 17.47
C LEU A 22 -12.88 -0.82 17.49
N ASP A 23 -12.57 -0.05 18.53
CA ASP A 23 -11.24 0.47 18.74
C ASP A 23 -10.39 -0.56 19.50
N MET A 24 -9.43 -1.18 18.82
CA MET A 24 -8.62 -2.24 19.42
C MET A 24 -7.63 -1.72 20.48
N SER A 25 -7.29 -0.42 20.46
CA SER A 25 -6.43 0.17 21.49
C SER A 25 -7.15 0.38 22.81
N LEU A 26 -8.46 0.68 22.74
CA LEU A 26 -9.32 0.91 23.91
C LEU A 26 -10.19 -0.30 24.25
N ARG A 27 -10.31 -1.28 23.35
CA ARG A 27 -11.22 -2.44 23.43
C ARG A 27 -12.68 -2.02 23.64
N GLN A 28 -13.10 -0.94 23.00
CA GLN A 28 -14.46 -0.40 23.12
C GLN A 28 -15.04 -0.01 21.76
N LEU A 29 -16.37 0.00 21.68
CA LEU A 29 -17.08 0.56 20.54
C LEU A 29 -16.99 2.08 20.58
N ARG A 30 -16.66 2.68 19.45
CA ARG A 30 -16.69 4.12 19.21
C ARG A 30 -17.73 4.41 18.14
N GLU A 31 -18.29 5.61 18.16
CA GLU A 31 -19.22 6.12 17.15
C GLU A 31 -18.70 7.45 16.59
N GLY A 32 -19.04 7.73 15.33
CA GLY A 32 -18.64 8.96 14.66
C GLY A 32 -18.71 8.85 13.15
N GLU A 33 -18.05 9.75 12.44
CA GLU A 33 -17.96 9.71 10.99
C GLU A 33 -17.04 8.56 10.53
N VAL A 34 -17.42 7.89 9.46
CA VAL A 34 -16.64 6.83 8.84
C VAL A 34 -16.61 7.02 7.33
N ARG A 35 -15.43 6.82 6.72
CA ARG A 35 -15.22 6.89 5.27
C ARG A 35 -14.65 5.59 4.74
N PHE A 36 -15.14 5.16 3.58
CA PHE A 36 -14.68 3.95 2.90
C PHE A 36 -13.95 4.30 1.61
N TYR A 37 -12.88 3.55 1.34
CA TYR A 37 -11.98 3.82 0.24
C TYR A 37 -11.68 2.57 -0.57
N ASN A 38 -11.95 2.63 -1.87
CA ASN A 38 -11.39 1.67 -2.81
C ASN A 38 -9.98 2.11 -3.18
N VAL A 39 -9.03 1.19 -3.08
CA VAL A 39 -7.62 1.44 -3.44
C VAL A 39 -7.17 0.45 -4.49
N LYS A 40 -6.61 0.97 -5.59
CA LYS A 40 -5.86 0.18 -6.58
C LYS A 40 -4.38 0.48 -6.39
N ASP A 41 -3.68 -0.45 -5.78
CA ASP A 41 -2.23 -0.42 -5.58
C ASP A 41 -1.55 -1.30 -6.64
N PRO A 42 -0.54 -0.80 -7.38
CA PRO A 42 0.10 -1.56 -8.44
C PRO A 42 0.93 -2.75 -7.94
N VAL A 43 1.32 -2.76 -6.66
CA VAL A 43 2.19 -3.81 -6.08
C VAL A 43 1.38 -4.96 -5.52
N THR A 44 0.28 -4.64 -4.83
CA THR A 44 -0.48 -5.59 -4.03
C THR A 44 -1.88 -5.83 -4.55
N GLY A 45 -2.41 -4.97 -5.43
CA GLY A 45 -3.71 -5.14 -6.07
C GLY A 45 -4.82 -4.26 -5.48
N ARG A 46 -6.03 -4.82 -5.35
CA ARG A 46 -7.23 -4.06 -4.97
C ARG A 46 -7.58 -4.24 -3.49
N TRP A 47 -7.84 -3.11 -2.81
CA TRP A 47 -8.19 -3.07 -1.39
C TRP A 47 -9.47 -2.28 -1.15
N LEU A 48 -10.14 -2.60 -0.04
CA LEU A 48 -11.16 -1.75 0.58
C LEU A 48 -10.68 -1.35 1.98
N PHE A 49 -10.59 -0.06 2.24
CA PHE A 49 -10.25 0.49 3.54
C PHE A 49 -11.43 1.20 4.19
N LYS A 50 -11.48 1.20 5.51
CA LYS A 50 -12.33 2.04 6.35
C LYS A 50 -11.44 2.97 7.17
N VAL A 51 -11.71 4.26 7.11
CA VAL A 51 -11.05 5.28 7.94
C VAL A 51 -12.06 5.76 8.97
N CYS A 52 -11.63 5.76 10.24
CA CYS A 52 -12.43 6.18 11.38
C CYS A 52 -11.68 7.32 12.09
N PRO A 53 -11.94 8.58 11.71
CA PRO A 53 -11.52 9.73 12.50
C PRO A 53 -12.20 9.70 13.86
N ASP A 54 -11.44 9.98 14.90
CA ASP A 54 -11.91 10.11 16.27
C ASP A 54 -11.58 11.53 16.74
N GLU A 55 -12.54 12.43 16.59
CA GLU A 55 -12.38 13.85 16.91
C GLU A 55 -12.15 14.07 18.40
N GLU A 56 -12.84 13.32 19.26
CA GLU A 56 -12.69 13.39 20.72
C GLU A 56 -11.27 13.05 21.17
N MET A 57 -10.65 12.04 20.54
CA MET A 57 -9.30 11.59 20.87
C MET A 57 -8.22 12.21 19.97
N HIS A 58 -8.59 13.10 19.04
CA HIS A 58 -7.71 13.70 18.04
C HIS A 58 -6.79 12.68 17.34
N ARG A 59 -7.40 11.63 16.78
CA ARG A 59 -6.68 10.53 16.11
C ARG A 59 -7.51 9.97 14.95
N ALA A 60 -6.90 9.11 14.13
CA ALA A 60 -7.60 8.37 13.09
C ALA A 60 -7.12 6.93 13.03
N ILE A 61 -8.05 6.01 12.74
CA ILE A 61 -7.75 4.60 12.51
C ILE A 61 -8.01 4.27 11.05
N VAL A 62 -7.02 3.70 10.38
CA VAL A 62 -7.18 3.05 9.07
C VAL A 62 -7.33 1.55 9.29
N LYS A 63 -8.35 0.93 8.70
CA LYS A 63 -8.63 -0.50 8.78
C LYS A 63 -8.76 -1.10 7.39
N ALA A 64 -8.03 -2.18 7.12
CA ALA A 64 -8.24 -2.99 5.91
C ALA A 64 -9.51 -3.84 6.09
N LEU A 65 -10.51 -3.64 5.24
CA LEU A 65 -11.77 -4.40 5.26
C LEU A 65 -11.80 -5.53 4.26
N LYS A 66 -11.23 -5.32 3.08
CA LYS A 66 -11.02 -6.37 2.08
C LYS A 66 -9.61 -6.23 1.53
N CYS A 67 -8.90 -7.34 1.53
CA CYS A 67 -7.56 -7.43 1.00
C CYS A 67 -7.55 -8.07 -0.39
N PRO A 68 -6.48 -7.87 -1.18
CA PRO A 68 -6.21 -8.64 -2.38
C PRO A 68 -6.17 -10.14 -2.08
N PRO A 69 -6.44 -11.01 -3.07
CA PRO A 69 -6.36 -12.45 -2.89
C PRO A 69 -4.93 -12.89 -2.53
N GLY A 70 -4.82 -13.94 -1.71
CA GLY A 70 -3.55 -14.55 -1.32
C GLY A 70 -3.43 -14.79 0.18
N LYS A 71 -2.73 -15.88 0.56
CA LYS A 71 -2.59 -16.29 1.97
C LYS A 71 -1.95 -15.20 2.84
N THR A 72 -1.03 -14.43 2.27
CA THR A 72 -0.33 -13.35 2.96
C THR A 72 -1.26 -12.17 3.25
N PHE A 73 -1.94 -11.65 2.23
CA PHE A 73 -2.80 -10.47 2.37
C PHE A 73 -4.11 -10.76 3.13
N ALA A 74 -4.61 -12.00 3.09
CA ALA A 74 -5.74 -12.42 3.93
C ALA A 74 -5.46 -12.20 5.43
N GLN A 75 -4.20 -12.32 5.88
CA GLN A 75 -3.83 -12.05 7.28
C GLN A 75 -3.84 -10.55 7.64
N LEU A 76 -3.85 -9.66 6.64
CA LEU A 76 -4.01 -8.22 6.84
C LEU A 76 -5.49 -7.81 6.95
N GLU A 77 -6.43 -8.69 6.63
CA GLU A 77 -7.86 -8.36 6.72
C GLU A 77 -8.26 -8.09 8.17
N GLY A 78 -8.93 -6.96 8.41
CA GLY A 78 -9.24 -6.46 9.74
C GLY A 78 -8.07 -5.77 10.47
N SER A 79 -6.84 -5.81 9.95
CA SER A 79 -5.70 -5.11 10.54
C SER A 79 -5.90 -3.60 10.53
N THR A 80 -5.39 -2.96 11.57
CA THR A 80 -5.49 -1.51 11.76
C THR A 80 -4.13 -0.82 11.84
N MET A 81 -4.14 0.47 11.51
CA MET A 81 -3.05 1.41 11.75
C MET A 81 -3.62 2.66 12.40
N LEU A 82 -2.94 3.14 13.45
CA LEU A 82 -3.37 4.26 14.28
C LEU A 82 -2.47 5.47 14.00
N PHE A 83 -3.11 6.61 13.75
CA PHE A 83 -2.47 7.91 13.55
C PHE A 83 -2.96 8.86 14.63
N GLN A 84 -2.05 9.49 15.36
CA GLN A 84 -2.39 10.33 16.51
C GLN A 84 -1.89 11.75 16.29
N ARG A 85 -2.61 12.75 16.79
CA ARG A 85 -2.13 14.14 16.79
C ARG A 85 -0.80 14.29 17.50
N SER A 86 0.15 14.94 16.84
CA SER A 86 1.41 15.32 17.46
C SER A 86 1.18 16.50 18.42
N PRO A 87 1.59 16.40 19.69
CA PRO A 87 1.55 17.53 20.61
C PRO A 87 2.67 18.56 20.35
N LYS A 88 3.68 18.23 19.53
CA LYS A 88 4.83 19.10 19.22
C LYS A 88 4.78 19.72 17.83
N LEU A 89 4.01 19.13 16.92
CA LEU A 89 3.99 19.50 15.52
C LEU A 89 2.54 19.78 15.11
N GLU A 90 2.20 21.06 15.00
CA GLU A 90 0.83 21.49 14.71
C GLU A 90 0.36 21.01 13.33
N GLY A 91 -0.90 20.56 13.26
CA GLY A 91 -1.52 20.11 12.01
C GLY A 91 -1.01 18.77 11.49
N LEU A 92 -0.22 18.03 12.29
CA LEU A 92 0.37 16.76 11.91
C LEU A 92 -0.10 15.60 12.80
N TYR A 93 -0.44 14.51 12.14
CA TYR A 93 -0.58 13.20 12.75
C TYR A 93 0.73 12.41 12.63
N TYR A 94 1.02 11.59 13.64
CA TYR A 94 2.11 10.64 13.63
C TYR A 94 1.58 9.20 13.70
N GLY A 95 2.23 8.29 12.95
CA GLY A 95 2.09 6.85 13.07
C GLY A 95 3.41 6.22 13.50
N VAL A 96 3.38 5.25 14.42
CA VAL A 96 4.61 4.50 14.78
C VAL A 96 4.99 3.62 13.61
N VAL A 97 6.23 3.77 13.13
CA VAL A 97 6.71 2.99 11.98
C VAL A 97 6.82 1.52 12.39
N SER A 98 6.02 0.67 11.77
CA SER A 98 5.93 -0.75 12.11
C SER A 98 5.77 -1.60 10.86
N VAL A 99 6.84 -2.29 10.50
CA VAL A 99 6.99 -2.99 9.23
C VAL A 99 6.56 -4.44 9.37
N SER A 100 5.71 -4.89 8.45
CA SER A 100 5.25 -6.27 8.39
C SER A 100 6.32 -7.20 7.82
N TYR A 101 6.32 -8.45 8.28
CA TYR A 101 7.12 -9.54 7.70
C TYR A 101 6.36 -10.87 7.88
N ILE A 102 6.75 -11.88 7.11
CA ILE A 102 6.24 -13.25 7.26
C ILE A 102 7.30 -14.05 8.02
N ASP A 103 6.90 -14.63 9.16
CA ASP A 103 7.79 -15.50 9.93
C ASP A 103 7.94 -16.89 9.26
N GLU A 104 8.84 -17.71 9.79
CA GLU A 104 9.14 -19.06 9.27
C GLU A 104 7.90 -19.98 9.22
N SER A 105 6.86 -19.69 10.02
CA SER A 105 5.61 -20.44 10.05
C SER A 105 4.56 -19.93 9.06
N GLY A 106 4.91 -18.94 8.22
CA GLY A 106 4.00 -18.31 7.28
C GLY A 106 3.04 -17.31 7.93
N ARG A 107 3.29 -16.89 9.18
CA ARG A 107 2.42 -15.96 9.89
C ARG A 107 2.87 -14.52 9.70
N LEU A 108 1.91 -13.64 9.50
CA LEU A 108 2.12 -12.21 9.45
C LEU A 108 2.50 -11.67 10.83
N ARG A 109 3.67 -11.06 10.90
CA ARG A 109 4.19 -10.34 12.06
C ARG A 109 4.45 -8.88 11.71
N ARG A 110 4.75 -8.10 12.74
CA ARG A 110 5.14 -6.69 12.62
C ARG A 110 6.27 -6.42 13.59
N ASN A 111 7.29 -5.69 13.14
CA ASN A 111 8.33 -5.17 14.00
C ASN A 111 8.24 -3.64 14.05
N VAL A 112 8.36 -3.05 15.24
CA VAL A 112 8.57 -1.60 15.34
C VAL A 112 10.05 -1.35 15.05
N VAL A 113 10.33 -0.56 14.03
CA VAL A 113 11.70 -0.37 13.55
C VAL A 113 12.52 0.46 14.54
N GLU A 114 13.80 0.11 14.68
CA GLU A 114 14.69 0.79 15.62
C GLU A 114 15.55 1.88 14.97
N SER A 115 15.77 1.79 13.66
CA SER A 115 16.66 2.68 12.90
C SER A 115 16.06 3.09 11.56
N LEU A 116 16.62 4.14 10.95
CA LEU A 116 16.13 4.64 9.66
C LEU A 116 16.38 3.63 8.53
N GLU A 117 17.42 2.81 8.63
CA GLU A 117 17.79 1.81 7.64
C GLU A 117 16.71 0.73 7.48
N GLU A 118 16.03 0.39 8.58
CA GLU A 118 14.91 -0.58 8.60
C GLU A 118 13.61 0.00 8.01
N VAL A 119 13.50 1.33 7.89
CA VAL A 119 12.30 1.96 7.31
C VAL A 119 12.26 1.69 5.80
N PRO A 120 11.12 1.22 5.24
CA PRO A 120 10.98 0.97 3.82
C PRO A 120 11.39 2.21 3.02
N LYS A 121 12.21 2.01 1.98
CA LYS A 121 12.76 3.08 1.14
C LYS A 121 11.66 4.01 0.62
N ALA A 122 10.53 3.45 0.20
CA ALA A 122 9.38 4.22 -0.28
C ALA A 122 8.80 5.17 0.78
N VAL A 123 8.81 4.79 2.07
CA VAL A 123 8.40 5.68 3.17
C VAL A 123 9.44 6.77 3.36
N ARG A 124 10.73 6.41 3.46
CA ARG A 124 11.84 7.37 3.66
C ARG A 124 11.91 8.47 2.60
N GLU A 125 11.62 8.13 1.36
CA GLU A 125 11.74 9.08 0.24
C GLU A 125 10.51 9.99 0.08
N ASN A 126 9.37 9.67 0.71
CA ASN A 126 8.10 10.33 0.41
C ASN A 126 7.35 10.86 1.64
N PHE A 127 7.80 10.50 2.85
CA PHE A 127 7.22 10.95 4.10
C PHE A 127 8.31 11.46 5.04
N GLU A 128 7.95 12.45 5.85
CA GLU A 128 8.82 12.91 6.91
C GLU A 128 8.83 11.87 8.05
N ILE A 129 10.03 11.51 8.47
CA ILE A 129 10.26 10.60 9.59
C ILE A 129 10.98 11.38 10.68
N LYS A 130 10.51 11.21 11.91
CA LYS A 130 11.16 11.75 13.11
C LYS A 130 11.30 10.68 14.16
N THR A 131 12.11 10.95 15.17
CA THR A 131 12.03 10.19 16.41
C THR A 131 10.69 10.45 17.10
N TYR A 132 10.24 9.46 17.87
CA TYR A 132 9.04 9.57 18.69
C TYR A 132 9.14 10.73 19.68
N GLU A 133 10.34 10.97 20.22
CA GLU A 133 10.59 12.08 21.15
C GLU A 133 10.46 13.45 20.48
N GLU A 134 10.94 13.64 19.25
CA GLU A 134 10.74 14.90 18.52
C GLU A 134 9.26 15.15 18.20
N ALA A 135 8.49 14.11 17.88
CA ALA A 135 7.08 14.24 17.55
C ALA A 135 6.16 14.36 18.78
N VAL A 136 6.55 13.81 19.93
CA VAL A 136 5.66 13.72 21.11
C VAL A 136 6.20 14.47 22.32
N GLY A 137 7.49 14.82 22.34
CA GLY A 137 8.17 15.48 23.44
C GLY A 137 8.59 14.57 24.60
N LYS A 138 8.46 13.24 24.44
CA LYS A 138 8.86 12.24 25.44
C LYS A 138 9.25 10.93 24.78
N LYS A 139 10.10 10.15 25.45
CA LYS A 139 10.41 8.77 25.07
C LYS A 139 9.28 7.82 25.48
N ALA A 140 9.16 6.71 24.75
CA ALA A 140 8.25 5.62 25.10
C ALA A 140 8.92 4.27 24.80
N PRO A 141 8.83 3.27 25.70
CA PRO A 141 9.39 1.95 25.44
C PRO A 141 8.84 1.34 24.15
N GLY A 142 9.73 0.79 23.32
CA GLY A 142 9.35 0.14 22.06
C GLY A 142 8.86 1.08 20.96
N LYS A 143 9.00 2.41 21.11
CA LYS A 143 8.67 3.39 20.06
C LYS A 143 9.88 4.28 19.80
N ARG A 144 10.50 4.15 18.63
CA ARG A 144 11.66 4.95 18.26
C ARG A 144 11.38 5.92 17.14
N LEU A 145 10.85 5.43 16.01
CA LEU A 145 10.58 6.24 14.84
C LEU A 145 9.08 6.37 14.59
N VAL A 146 8.70 7.56 14.12
CA VAL A 146 7.34 7.85 13.66
C VAL A 146 7.40 8.44 12.26
N VAL A 147 6.37 8.15 11.48
CA VAL A 147 6.11 8.79 10.20
C VAL A 147 5.03 9.84 10.37
N LEU A 148 5.18 10.97 9.70
CA LEU A 148 4.27 12.11 9.79
C LEU A 148 3.38 12.21 8.54
N CYS A 149 2.13 12.63 8.75
CA CYS A 149 1.21 13.01 7.71
C CYS A 149 0.32 14.16 8.19
N ARG A 150 -0.31 14.91 7.28
CA ARG A 150 -1.21 15.99 7.67
C ARG A 150 -2.47 15.45 8.35
N GLU A 151 -2.96 16.19 9.33
CA GLU A 151 -4.28 15.97 9.91
C GLU A 151 -5.34 15.90 8.79
N GLY A 152 -6.17 14.85 8.80
CA GLY A 152 -7.19 14.62 7.78
C GLY A 152 -6.69 14.12 6.41
N ASP A 153 -5.38 13.92 6.20
CA ASP A 153 -4.87 13.32 4.96
C ASP A 153 -5.02 11.79 4.96
N GLU A 154 -6.26 11.34 4.79
CA GLU A 154 -6.62 9.92 4.83
C GLU A 154 -5.96 9.12 3.70
N LYS A 155 -5.66 9.77 2.56
CA LYS A 155 -4.93 9.13 1.46
C LYS A 155 -3.49 8.82 1.86
N ALA A 156 -2.81 9.75 2.53
CA ALA A 156 -1.48 9.51 3.10
C ALA A 156 -1.51 8.37 4.12
N MET A 157 -2.48 8.35 5.02
CA MET A 157 -2.62 7.31 6.05
C MET A 157 -2.84 5.91 5.44
N ILE A 158 -3.70 5.79 4.43
CA ILE A 158 -3.92 4.55 3.68
C ILE A 158 -2.65 4.14 2.93
N THR A 159 -1.95 5.10 2.33
CA THR A 159 -0.68 4.84 1.62
C THR A 159 0.36 4.28 2.60
N LEU A 160 0.51 4.86 3.78
CA LEU A 160 1.41 4.36 4.81
C LEU A 160 1.06 2.94 5.27
N PHE A 161 -0.23 2.61 5.37
CA PHE A 161 -0.65 1.24 5.62
C PHE A 161 -0.10 0.30 4.55
N LEU A 162 -0.24 0.63 3.27
CA LEU A 162 0.26 -0.21 2.18
C LEU A 162 1.78 -0.37 2.26
N LEU A 163 2.51 0.72 2.48
CA LEU A 163 3.98 0.71 2.46
C LEU A 163 4.61 -0.01 3.65
N GLU A 164 4.00 0.10 4.82
CA GLU A 164 4.53 -0.52 6.03
C GLU A 164 3.99 -1.94 6.24
N ARG A 165 2.78 -2.25 5.76
CA ARG A 165 2.09 -3.50 6.09
C ARG A 165 1.95 -4.46 4.91
N ALA A 166 1.69 -3.95 3.71
CA ALA A 166 1.37 -4.79 2.56
C ALA A 166 2.58 -5.02 1.66
N TRP A 167 3.27 -3.96 1.23
CA TRP A 167 4.43 -4.05 0.34
C TRP A 167 5.57 -4.93 0.87
N PRO A 168 5.95 -4.86 2.17
CA PRO A 168 7.07 -5.66 2.69
C PRO A 168 6.84 -7.18 2.61
N VAL A 169 5.58 -7.60 2.51
CA VAL A 169 5.18 -9.02 2.45
C VAL A 169 4.64 -9.41 1.07
N SER A 170 4.79 -8.53 0.07
CA SER A 170 4.41 -8.80 -1.31
C SER A 170 5.45 -9.70 -1.99
N GLU A 171 4.96 -10.66 -2.78
CA GLU A 171 5.81 -11.43 -3.70
C GLU A 171 6.34 -10.56 -4.84
N ILE A 172 5.56 -9.55 -5.25
CA ILE A 172 5.95 -8.61 -6.30
C ILE A 172 6.74 -7.47 -5.68
N LYS A 173 7.97 -7.27 -6.16
CA LYS A 173 8.78 -6.10 -5.82
C LYS A 173 8.18 -4.82 -6.42
N PRO A 174 8.19 -3.67 -5.71
CA PRO A 174 7.64 -2.41 -6.22
C PRO A 174 8.19 -1.98 -7.58
N GLU A 175 9.46 -2.27 -7.87
CA GLU A 175 10.10 -1.97 -9.14
C GLU A 175 9.50 -2.78 -10.30
N LEU A 176 9.23 -4.08 -10.07
CA LEU A 176 8.58 -4.95 -11.06
C LEU A 176 7.13 -4.52 -11.30
N ALA A 177 6.42 -4.10 -10.27
CA ALA A 177 5.06 -3.57 -10.39
C ALA A 177 4.97 -2.31 -11.27
N LEU A 178 5.99 -1.45 -11.29
CA LEU A 178 6.04 -0.32 -12.22
C LEU A 178 6.25 -0.77 -13.65
N LEU A 179 7.15 -1.73 -13.86
CA LEU A 179 7.45 -2.26 -15.18
C LEU A 179 6.24 -2.99 -15.76
N SER A 180 5.46 -3.71 -14.93
CA SER A 180 4.25 -4.40 -15.38
C SER A 180 3.23 -3.42 -15.95
N ARG A 181 3.10 -2.21 -15.37
CA ARG A 181 2.21 -1.16 -15.91
C ARG A 181 2.70 -0.58 -17.23
N LYS A 182 4.02 -0.48 -17.44
CA LYS A 182 4.57 -0.10 -18.75
C LYS A 182 4.25 -1.16 -19.80
N ILE A 183 4.46 -2.44 -19.46
CA ILE A 183 4.10 -3.56 -20.34
C ILE A 183 2.60 -3.58 -20.64
N LEU A 184 1.74 -3.37 -19.65
CA LEU A 184 0.29 -3.28 -19.87
C LEU A 184 -0.08 -2.14 -20.84
N THR A 185 0.58 -0.99 -20.72
CA THR A 185 0.38 0.15 -21.63
C THR A 185 0.82 -0.20 -23.04
N LEU A 186 1.95 -0.90 -23.18
CA LEU A 186 2.45 -1.41 -24.45
C LEU A 186 1.46 -2.39 -25.09
N VAL A 187 0.96 -3.38 -24.34
CA VAL A 187 -0.06 -4.33 -24.79
C VAL A 187 -1.33 -3.62 -25.24
N LYS A 188 -1.81 -2.63 -24.47
CA LYS A 188 -3.00 -1.83 -24.83
C LYS A 188 -2.81 -1.06 -26.14
N ARG A 189 -1.65 -0.44 -26.32
CA ARG A 189 -1.32 0.32 -27.53
C ARG A 189 -1.25 -0.56 -28.78
N LEU A 190 -0.88 -1.82 -28.61
CA LEU A 190 -0.78 -2.78 -29.71
C LEU A 190 -2.12 -3.48 -30.03
N GLU A 191 -3.14 -3.32 -29.18
CA GLU A 191 -4.51 -3.92 -29.23
C GLU A 191 -4.56 -5.46 -29.22
N ARG A 192 -3.70 -6.10 -30.01
CA ARG A 192 -3.38 -7.53 -30.04
C ARG A 192 -1.88 -7.66 -30.36
N ALA A 193 -1.06 -7.83 -29.33
CA ALA A 193 0.39 -7.91 -29.49
C ALA A 193 0.84 -9.37 -29.69
N SER A 194 1.66 -9.63 -30.71
CA SER A 194 2.51 -10.83 -30.71
C SER A 194 3.45 -10.76 -29.50
N ILE A 195 3.70 -11.90 -28.85
CA ILE A 195 4.69 -11.97 -27.76
C ILE A 195 6.08 -11.57 -28.27
N ASP A 196 6.44 -11.92 -29.51
CA ASP A 196 7.73 -11.54 -30.10
C ASP A 196 7.84 -10.02 -30.30
N ASP A 197 6.78 -9.37 -30.82
CA ASP A 197 6.74 -7.91 -30.96
C ASP A 197 6.83 -7.22 -29.60
N LEU A 198 6.23 -7.84 -28.57
CA LEU A 198 6.30 -7.33 -27.21
C LEU A 198 7.72 -7.40 -26.66
N TYR A 199 8.44 -8.50 -26.90
CA TYR A 199 9.85 -8.62 -26.51
C TYR A 199 10.70 -7.55 -27.18
N GLU A 200 10.60 -7.41 -28.52
CA GLU A 200 11.40 -6.42 -29.27
C GLU A 200 11.12 -5.00 -28.80
N LYS A 201 9.84 -4.64 -28.59
CA LYS A 201 9.47 -3.29 -28.12
C LYS A 201 9.83 -3.06 -26.66
N ALA A 202 9.72 -4.06 -25.80
CA ALA A 202 10.10 -3.95 -24.40
C ALA A 202 11.61 -3.81 -24.22
N GLU A 203 12.41 -4.52 -25.02
CA GLU A 203 13.86 -4.36 -25.09
C GLU A 203 14.21 -2.97 -25.63
N GLY A 204 13.62 -2.55 -26.75
CA GLY A 204 13.91 -1.26 -27.38
C GLY A 204 13.48 -0.03 -26.56
N GLU A 205 12.31 -0.06 -25.92
CA GLU A 205 11.78 1.09 -25.17
C GLU A 205 12.23 1.12 -23.70
N TYR A 206 12.40 -0.05 -23.09
CA TYR A 206 12.59 -0.17 -21.65
C TYR A 206 13.84 -0.96 -21.24
N GLY A 207 14.59 -1.54 -22.19
CA GLY A 207 15.79 -2.33 -21.90
C GLY A 207 15.50 -3.62 -21.14
N LEU A 208 14.32 -4.21 -21.32
CA LEU A 208 13.89 -5.40 -20.58
C LEU A 208 14.30 -6.68 -21.31
N SER A 209 14.79 -7.67 -20.55
CA SER A 209 15.04 -9.01 -21.08
C SER A 209 13.73 -9.77 -21.31
N ARG A 210 13.76 -10.77 -22.20
CA ARG A 210 12.60 -11.65 -22.45
C ARG A 210 12.07 -12.30 -21.17
N GLU A 211 12.97 -12.82 -20.33
CA GLU A 211 12.62 -13.39 -19.02
C GLU A 211 11.87 -12.39 -18.14
N THR A 212 12.36 -11.14 -18.06
CA THR A 212 11.67 -10.10 -17.31
C THR A 212 10.29 -9.82 -17.91
N VAL A 213 10.15 -9.77 -19.23
CA VAL A 213 8.84 -9.57 -19.89
C VAL A 213 7.88 -10.72 -19.55
N ASP A 214 8.35 -11.96 -19.52
CA ASP A 214 7.53 -13.12 -19.16
C ASP A 214 7.05 -13.07 -17.70
N ASP A 215 7.91 -12.68 -16.77
CA ASP A 215 7.53 -12.44 -15.38
C ASP A 215 6.45 -11.36 -15.27
N LEU A 216 6.62 -10.25 -16.00
CA LEU A 216 5.66 -9.14 -16.00
C LEU A 216 4.32 -9.52 -16.63
N LEU A 217 4.32 -10.30 -17.71
CA LEU A 217 3.11 -10.85 -18.30
C LEU A 217 2.38 -11.80 -17.34
N SER A 218 3.12 -12.66 -16.63
CA SER A 218 2.56 -13.57 -15.62
C SER A 218 1.91 -12.81 -14.47
N ILE A 219 2.52 -11.70 -14.03
CA ILE A 219 1.91 -10.78 -13.05
C ILE A 219 0.60 -10.20 -13.58
N LEU A 220 0.59 -9.65 -14.80
CA LEU A 220 -0.60 -9.02 -15.39
C LEU A 220 -1.74 -10.01 -15.65
N GLU A 221 -1.41 -11.26 -15.98
CA GLU A 221 -2.39 -12.34 -16.19
C GLU A 221 -3.02 -12.75 -14.86
N ARG A 222 -2.20 -12.89 -13.80
CA ARG A 222 -2.70 -13.14 -12.42
C ARG A 222 -3.59 -12.02 -11.90
N GLU A 223 -3.35 -10.77 -12.31
CA GLU A 223 -4.20 -9.62 -11.97
C GLU A 223 -5.43 -9.46 -12.88
N GLU A 224 -5.63 -10.38 -13.83
CA GLU A 224 -6.70 -10.34 -14.84
C GLU A 224 -6.69 -9.04 -15.68
N GLU A 225 -5.55 -8.39 -15.85
CA GLU A 225 -5.40 -7.18 -16.67
C GLU A 225 -5.20 -7.53 -18.16
N ILE A 226 -4.66 -8.72 -18.43
CA ILE A 226 -4.46 -9.28 -19.77
C ILE A 226 -5.03 -10.69 -19.89
N VAL A 227 -5.03 -11.21 -21.13
CA VAL A 227 -5.32 -12.60 -21.45
C VAL A 227 -4.35 -13.05 -22.54
N ARG A 228 -3.77 -14.25 -22.38
CA ARG A 228 -3.05 -14.95 -23.45
C ARG A 228 -4.05 -15.56 -24.41
N LEU A 229 -3.87 -15.30 -25.69
CA LEU A 229 -4.65 -15.89 -26.77
C LEU A 229 -3.91 -17.13 -27.30
N GLY A 230 -4.65 -18.08 -27.88
CA GLY A 230 -4.01 -19.11 -28.72
C GLY A 230 -3.14 -18.44 -29.79
N ASP A 231 -2.01 -19.06 -30.12
CA ASP A 231 -1.04 -18.63 -31.15
C ASP A 231 0.03 -17.60 -30.71
N GLY A 232 0.31 -17.47 -29.41
CA GLY A 232 1.44 -16.64 -28.94
C GLY A 232 1.14 -15.14 -28.94
N TYR A 233 -0.13 -14.76 -28.75
CA TYR A 233 -0.57 -13.37 -28.66
C TYR A 233 -1.05 -13.03 -27.25
N VAL A 234 -0.98 -11.75 -26.90
CA VAL A 234 -1.56 -11.19 -25.67
C VAL A 234 -2.46 -10.01 -25.97
N LYS A 235 -3.54 -9.89 -25.19
CA LYS A 235 -4.50 -8.78 -25.29
C LYS A 235 -4.89 -8.26 -23.91
N SER A 236 -5.12 -6.96 -23.79
CA SER A 236 -5.67 -6.37 -22.56
C SER A 236 -7.14 -6.73 -22.38
N ARG A 237 -7.57 -6.94 -21.12
CA ARG A 237 -9.00 -7.16 -20.80
C ARG A 237 -9.82 -5.87 -20.73
N SER A 238 -9.14 -4.72 -20.81
CA SER A 238 -9.73 -3.37 -20.77
C SER A 238 -9.29 -2.53 -21.96
#